data_AF-A0AA41X1W1-F1
#
_entry.id   AF-A0AA41X1W1-F1
#
_cell.length_a   1.000
_cell.length_b   1.000
_cell.length_c   1.000
_cell.angle_alpha   90.00
_cell.angle_beta   90.00
_cell.angle_gamma   90.00
#
_symmetry.space_group_name_H-M   'P 1'
#
loop_
_entity.id
_entity.type
_entity.pdbx_description
1 polymer ?
#
loop_
_entity_poly.entity_id
_entity_poly.type
_entity_poly.pdbx_seq_one_letter_code
_entity_poly.pdbx_strand_id
1 'polypeptide(L)'
;MRNRFNKNNAPFLLLMLIHLLLLGRVWHKEPDKKQLFVSLMSNIGFAYIFEYVVLVLGKAYKYKPKLSRRRYIDNVVGAVFSQSIFIPIAALALAKANSGWKGRIGTAAAFTMIEYLFRKWKVYKTYWWSPLYTLFLLPFYFKWSQFWDRELQKRQPAVLFLSLYFCIWVTGMNTLYVQAMTRSYKFGIGSKHTWREHFTVAPLFSAFLALMAAAQIHLFPRAGVISACITAVATDVLLMRTGIIHSKYTYPPENFLGHFAMAWASKLYYMWIYKRTKETDCSKARS
;
A
#
# COMPACT_ATOMS: atom_id res chain seq x y z
N MET A 1 8.79 -30.65 9.45
CA MET A 1 8.80 -29.23 9.00
C MET A 1 10.23 -28.71 9.09
N ARG A 2 10.91 -28.46 7.97
CA ARG A 2 12.36 -28.16 7.93
C ARG A 2 12.59 -26.64 8.07
N ASN A 3 13.41 -26.26 9.04
CA ASN A 3 13.78 -24.89 9.44
C ASN A 3 13.71 -23.85 8.30
N ARG A 4 12.69 -22.98 8.34
CA ARG A 4 12.45 -21.91 7.33
C ARG A 4 13.24 -20.61 7.58
N PHE A 5 14.09 -20.56 8.60
CA PHE A 5 14.98 -19.42 8.81
C PHE A 5 16.15 -19.47 7.81
N ASN A 6 15.94 -18.84 6.66
CA ASN A 6 16.97 -18.62 5.67
C ASN A 6 17.75 -17.37 6.05
N LYS A 7 19.08 -17.38 6.04
CA LYS A 7 19.90 -16.19 6.37
C LYS A 7 19.49 -14.92 5.58
N ASN A 8 18.85 -15.09 4.43
CA ASN A 8 18.33 -14.00 3.60
C ASN A 8 17.04 -13.32 4.11
N ASN A 9 16.18 -14.00 4.89
CA ASN A 9 14.93 -13.41 5.36
C ASN A 9 15.09 -12.64 6.68
N ALA A 10 16.10 -12.98 7.48
CA ALA A 10 16.35 -12.37 8.79
C ALA A 10 16.48 -10.83 8.74
N PRO A 11 17.20 -10.22 7.77
CA PRO A 11 17.27 -8.76 7.66
C PRO A 11 15.90 -8.08 7.48
N PHE A 12 15.02 -8.68 6.67
CA PHE A 12 13.68 -8.13 6.43
C PHE A 12 12.78 -8.28 7.65
N LEU A 13 12.84 -9.43 8.33
CA LEU A 13 12.03 -9.69 9.52
C LEU A 13 12.45 -8.82 10.70
N LEU A 14 13.77 -8.63 10.90
CA LEU A 14 14.29 -7.72 11.92
C LEU A 14 13.85 -6.28 11.64
N LEU A 15 14.00 -5.83 10.39
CA LEU A 15 13.60 -4.48 10.01
C LEU A 15 12.08 -4.28 10.15
N MET A 16 11.28 -5.30 9.82
CA MET A 16 9.84 -5.32 10.06
C MET A 16 9.52 -5.17 11.54
N LEU A 17 10.16 -5.95 12.41
CA LEU A 17 9.92 -5.87 13.85
C LEU A 17 10.21 -4.47 14.39
N ILE A 18 11.35 -3.86 14.00
CA ILE A 18 11.71 -2.49 14.40
C ILE A 18 10.63 -1.49 13.99
N HIS A 19 10.13 -1.58 12.74
CA HIS A 19 9.10 -0.66 12.26
C HIS A 19 7.73 -0.92 12.90
N LEU A 20 7.37 -2.18 13.19
CA LEU A 20 6.14 -2.49 13.90
C LEU A 20 6.17 -1.96 15.34
N LEU A 21 7.32 -2.02 16.03
CA LEU A 21 7.50 -1.41 17.34
C LEU A 21 7.40 0.13 17.27
N LEU A 22 7.99 0.74 16.24
CA LEU A 22 7.86 2.17 15.99
C LEU A 22 6.40 2.57 15.74
N LEU A 23 5.69 1.81 14.90
CA LEU A 23 4.26 2.02 14.65
C LEU A 23 3.46 1.85 15.93
N GLY A 24 3.74 0.84 16.75
CA GLY A 24 3.10 0.63 18.04
C GLY A 24 3.29 1.82 18.98
N ARG A 25 4.49 2.39 19.04
CA ARG A 25 4.79 3.60 19.82
C ARG A 25 4.02 4.83 19.33
N VAL A 26 4.00 5.07 18.02
CA VAL A 26 3.23 6.18 17.43
C VAL A 26 1.73 5.96 17.65
N TRP A 27 1.26 4.74 17.44
CA TRP A 27 -0.12 4.34 17.65
C TRP A 27 -0.55 4.55 19.08
N HIS A 28 0.25 4.19 20.09
CA HIS A 28 -0.08 4.41 21.49
C HIS A 28 -0.25 5.90 21.81
N LYS A 29 0.63 6.76 21.28
CA LYS A 29 0.64 8.21 21.57
C LYS A 29 -0.45 9.01 20.84
N GLU A 30 -0.83 8.63 19.63
CA GLU A 30 -1.78 9.43 18.84
C GLU A 30 -3.21 9.25 19.39
N PRO A 31 -3.94 10.31 19.79
CA PRO A 31 -5.32 10.14 20.27
C PRO A 31 -6.26 9.68 19.14
N ASP A 32 -6.06 10.20 17.93
CA ASP A 32 -6.91 9.91 16.78
C ASP A 32 -6.37 8.75 15.94
N LYS A 33 -6.67 7.52 16.38
CA LYS A 33 -6.23 6.29 15.69
C LYS A 33 -6.76 6.20 14.25
N LYS A 34 -7.95 6.75 13.98
CA LYS A 34 -8.57 6.74 12.65
C LYS A 34 -7.77 7.62 11.69
N GLN A 35 -7.35 8.82 12.11
CA GLN A 35 -6.47 9.66 11.30
C GLN A 35 -5.14 8.99 11.02
N LEU A 36 -4.57 8.38 12.06
CA LEU A 36 -3.28 7.74 11.96
C LEU A 36 -3.31 6.62 10.92
N PHE A 37 -4.37 5.80 10.97
CA PHE A 37 -4.61 4.77 9.99
C PHE A 37 -4.78 5.33 8.57
N VAL A 38 -5.60 6.35 8.37
CA VAL A 38 -5.81 6.98 7.05
C VAL A 38 -4.51 7.59 6.51
N SER A 39 -3.70 8.20 7.37
CA SER A 39 -2.40 8.77 7.02
C SER A 39 -1.40 7.67 6.66
N LEU A 40 -1.40 6.55 7.37
CA LEU A 40 -0.60 5.38 7.02
C LEU A 40 -1.00 4.82 5.66
N MET A 41 -2.30 4.59 5.42
CA MET A 41 -2.81 4.08 4.14
C MET A 41 -2.48 5.01 2.98
N SER A 42 -2.57 6.33 3.18
CA SER A 42 -2.17 7.32 2.17
C SER A 42 -0.68 7.22 1.83
N ASN A 43 0.18 7.08 2.85
CA ASN A 43 1.62 6.89 2.66
C ASN A 43 1.95 5.60 1.91
N ILE A 44 1.28 4.49 2.24
CA ILE A 44 1.40 3.22 1.50
C ILE A 44 0.96 3.40 0.05
N GLY A 45 -0.15 4.13 -0.18
CA GLY A 45 -0.64 4.43 -1.52
C GLY A 45 0.37 5.19 -2.39
N PHE A 46 0.99 6.25 -1.84
CA PHE A 46 2.07 6.96 -2.53
C PHE A 46 3.28 6.06 -2.83
N ALA A 47 3.66 5.23 -1.87
CA ALA A 47 4.75 4.28 -2.01
C ALA A 47 4.47 3.22 -3.10
N TYR A 48 3.22 2.78 -3.24
CA TYR A 48 2.79 1.86 -4.31
C TYR A 48 2.85 2.49 -5.70
N ILE A 49 2.47 3.76 -5.86
CA ILE A 49 2.62 4.47 -7.15
C ILE A 49 4.10 4.48 -7.55
N PHE A 50 4.96 4.88 -6.62
CA PHE A 50 6.40 4.94 -6.86
C PHE A 50 6.97 3.56 -7.23
N GLU A 51 6.64 2.52 -6.46
CA GLU A 51 7.13 1.17 -6.70
C GLU A 51 6.61 0.58 -8.02
N TYR A 52 5.38 0.91 -8.41
CA TYR A 52 4.84 0.50 -9.70
C TYR A 52 5.68 1.06 -10.85
N VAL A 53 6.04 2.34 -10.82
CA VAL A 53 6.89 2.94 -11.85
C VAL A 53 8.30 2.36 -11.81
N VAL A 54 8.92 2.32 -10.63
CA VAL A 54 10.35 2.00 -10.48
C VAL A 54 10.64 0.51 -10.60
N LEU A 55 9.88 -0.35 -9.90
CA LEU A 55 10.12 -1.79 -9.87
C LEU A 55 9.36 -2.53 -10.98
N VAL A 56 8.06 -2.26 -11.14
CA VAL A 56 7.22 -3.06 -12.07
C VAL A 56 7.50 -2.69 -13.52
N LEU A 57 7.48 -1.39 -13.85
CA LEU A 57 7.75 -0.92 -15.21
C LEU A 57 9.26 -0.81 -15.47
N GLY A 58 9.97 -0.10 -14.61
CA GLY A 58 11.38 0.22 -14.80
C GLY A 58 12.37 -0.89 -14.44
N LYS A 59 11.99 -1.88 -13.61
CA LYS A 59 12.90 -2.93 -13.10
C LYS A 59 14.18 -2.38 -12.47
N ALA A 60 14.08 -1.29 -11.70
CA ALA A 60 15.24 -0.58 -11.16
C ALA A 60 16.10 -1.42 -10.22
N TYR A 61 15.47 -2.34 -9.50
CA TYR A 61 16.09 -3.22 -8.54
C TYR A 61 15.31 -4.53 -8.36
N LYS A 62 15.89 -5.44 -7.59
CA LYS A 62 15.31 -6.73 -7.23
C LYS A 62 15.62 -7.11 -5.79
N TYR A 63 14.57 -7.35 -5.02
CA TYR A 63 14.62 -7.98 -3.71
C TYR A 63 14.72 -9.51 -3.81
N LYS A 64 15.35 -10.12 -2.81
CA LYS A 64 15.53 -11.59 -2.68
C LYS A 64 15.38 -12.04 -1.21
N PRO A 65 14.21 -11.79 -0.57
CA PRO A 65 13.99 -12.19 0.82
C PRO A 65 13.93 -13.72 0.99
N LYS A 66 13.72 -14.49 -0.09
CA LYS A 66 13.58 -15.96 -0.07
C LYS A 66 12.43 -16.45 0.83
N LEU A 67 11.31 -15.72 0.84
CA LEU A 67 10.07 -16.06 1.52
C LEU A 67 9.09 -16.80 0.60
N SER A 68 9.22 -16.65 -0.72
CA SER A 68 8.43 -17.39 -1.71
C SER A 68 9.32 -18.24 -2.62
N ARG A 69 8.80 -19.41 -3.04
CA ARG A 69 9.49 -20.29 -4.01
C ARG A 69 9.60 -19.65 -5.40
N ARG A 70 8.66 -18.77 -5.77
CA ARG A 70 8.64 -18.13 -7.10
C ARG A 70 9.43 -16.84 -7.05
N ARG A 71 10.51 -16.75 -7.82
CA ARG A 71 11.45 -15.60 -7.82
C ARG A 71 10.78 -14.25 -8.06
N TYR A 72 9.72 -14.19 -8.88
CA TYR A 72 9.01 -12.93 -9.13
C TYR A 72 8.14 -12.53 -7.94
N ILE A 73 7.35 -13.46 -7.38
CA ILE A 73 6.55 -13.21 -6.17
C ILE A 73 7.48 -12.82 -5.02
N ASP A 74 8.61 -13.52 -4.85
CA ASP A 74 9.61 -13.20 -3.82
C ASP A 74 10.17 -11.78 -3.95
N ASN A 75 10.37 -11.29 -5.19
CA ASN A 75 10.76 -9.91 -5.43
C ASN A 75 9.67 -8.93 -4.96
N VAL A 76 8.40 -9.21 -5.31
CA VAL A 76 7.27 -8.39 -4.89
C VAL A 76 7.07 -8.44 -3.37
N VAL A 77 7.34 -9.57 -2.69
CA VAL A 77 7.35 -9.64 -1.21
C VAL A 77 8.29 -8.60 -0.61
N GLY A 78 9.52 -8.50 -1.12
CA GLY A 78 10.47 -7.52 -0.63
C GLY A 78 10.01 -6.08 -0.88
N ALA A 79 9.37 -5.84 -2.03
CA ALA A 79 8.76 -4.54 -2.34
C ALA A 79 7.63 -4.19 -1.37
N VAL A 80 6.71 -5.12 -1.09
CA VAL A 80 5.62 -4.94 -0.12
C VAL A 80 6.18 -4.63 1.28
N PHE A 81 7.22 -5.32 1.73
CA PHE A 81 7.87 -4.97 3.01
C PHE A 81 8.36 -3.52 3.05
N SER A 82 9.04 -3.07 2.00
CA SER A 82 9.56 -1.70 1.93
C SER A 82 8.44 -0.67 1.88
N GLN A 83 7.44 -0.91 1.02
CA GLN A 83 6.45 0.09 0.62
C GLN A 83 5.15 0.05 1.42
N SER A 84 4.91 -0.99 2.22
CA SER A 84 3.75 -1.08 3.12
C SER A 84 4.14 -0.94 4.59
N ILE A 85 5.40 -1.21 4.93
CA ILE A 85 5.87 -1.23 6.32
C ILE A 85 7.00 -0.22 6.51
N PHE A 86 8.17 -0.43 5.90
CA PHE A 86 9.37 0.29 6.33
C PHE A 86 9.28 1.80 6.07
N ILE A 87 9.15 2.20 4.81
CA ILE A 87 9.15 3.60 4.40
C ILE A 87 7.90 4.35 4.90
N PRO A 88 6.67 3.82 4.74
CA PRO A 88 5.46 4.51 5.21
C PRO A 88 5.40 4.71 6.72
N ILE A 89 5.83 3.73 7.52
CA ILE A 89 5.81 3.87 8.99
C ILE A 89 6.83 4.91 9.43
N ALA A 90 8.03 4.92 8.84
CA ALA A 90 9.03 5.94 9.13
C ALA A 90 8.52 7.35 8.77
N ALA A 91 7.87 7.49 7.62
CA ALA A 91 7.28 8.75 7.18
C ALA A 91 6.16 9.24 8.12
N LEU A 92 5.28 8.32 8.55
CA LEU A 92 4.23 8.59 9.52
C LEU A 92 4.81 9.02 10.87
N ALA A 93 5.82 8.31 11.37
CA ALA A 93 6.48 8.64 12.63
C ALA A 93 7.14 10.03 12.59
N LEU A 94 7.82 10.36 11.50
CA LEU A 94 8.42 11.69 11.30
C LEU A 94 7.37 12.79 11.18
N ALA A 95 6.26 12.52 10.50
CA ALA A 95 5.15 13.46 10.38
C ALA A 95 4.53 13.75 11.76
N LYS A 96 4.25 12.72 12.56
CA LYS A 96 3.70 12.87 13.92
C LYS A 96 4.66 13.51 14.92
N ALA A 97 5.96 13.29 14.74
CA ALA A 97 6.99 13.97 15.52
C ALA A 97 7.26 15.41 15.06
N ASN A 98 6.57 15.91 14.01
CA ASN A 98 6.85 17.19 13.35
C ASN A 98 8.34 17.39 13.02
N SER A 99 8.99 16.32 12.58
CA SER A 99 10.44 16.31 12.42
C SER A 99 10.91 17.29 11.35
N GLY A 100 11.91 18.11 11.68
CA GLY A 100 12.55 19.03 10.74
C GLY A 100 13.43 18.31 9.70
N TRP A 101 14.10 19.09 8.85
CA TRP A 101 14.96 18.54 7.79
C TRP A 101 16.08 17.63 8.30
N LYS A 102 16.66 17.95 9.47
CA LYS A 102 17.70 17.11 10.10
C LYS A 102 17.22 15.67 10.33
N GLY A 103 16.02 15.50 10.88
CA GLY A 103 15.46 14.16 11.10
C GLY A 103 15.10 13.45 9.80
N ARG A 104 14.57 14.16 8.80
CA ARG A 104 14.26 13.58 7.48
C ARG A 104 15.52 13.09 6.77
N ILE A 105 16.58 13.89 6.75
CA ILE A 105 17.88 13.53 6.14
C ILE A 105 18.53 12.38 6.92
N GLY A 106 18.51 12.43 8.26
CA GLY A 106 19.04 11.35 9.10
C GLY A 106 18.36 10.00 8.84
N THR A 107 17.02 9.99 8.77
CA THR A 107 16.26 8.78 8.44
C THR A 107 16.53 8.30 7.01
N ALA A 108 16.64 9.23 6.04
CA ALA A 108 17.00 8.87 4.67
C ALA A 108 18.39 8.23 4.59
N ALA A 109 19.38 8.80 5.30
CA ALA A 109 20.72 8.23 5.40
C ALA A 109 20.71 6.83 6.03
N ALA A 110 19.89 6.60 7.06
CA ALA A 110 19.70 5.28 7.66
C ALA A 110 19.14 4.26 6.64
N PHE A 111 18.14 4.65 5.83
CA PHE A 111 17.61 3.79 4.76
C PHE A 111 18.65 3.52 3.67
N THR A 112 19.43 4.52 3.26
CA THR A 112 20.53 4.34 2.31
C THR A 112 21.59 3.38 2.86
N MET A 113 21.92 3.46 4.15
CA MET A 113 22.83 2.52 4.81
C MET A 113 22.26 1.09 4.82
N ILE A 114 20.97 0.94 5.15
CA ILE A 114 20.27 -0.35 5.08
C ILE A 114 20.32 -0.92 3.65
N GLU A 115 20.13 -0.09 2.63
CA GLU A 115 20.23 -0.50 1.23
C GLU A 115 21.64 -1.04 0.90
N TYR A 116 22.69 -0.35 1.34
CA TYR A 116 24.08 -0.83 1.20
C TYR A 116 24.29 -2.18 1.91
N LEU A 117 23.78 -2.34 3.12
CA LEU A 117 23.86 -3.61 3.86
C LEU A 117 23.12 -4.74 3.11
N PHE A 118 21.94 -4.45 2.58
CA PHE A 118 21.14 -5.42 1.83
C PHE A 118 21.83 -5.84 0.53
N ARG A 119 22.55 -4.93 -0.14
CA ARG A 119 23.43 -5.26 -1.28
C ARG A 119 24.60 -6.15 -0.86
N LYS A 120 25.29 -5.80 0.23
CA LYS A 120 26.41 -6.57 0.78
C LYS A 120 25.99 -8.01 1.14
N TRP A 121 24.80 -8.18 1.71
CA TRP A 121 24.22 -9.49 2.04
C TRP A 121 23.59 -10.21 0.85
N LYS A 122 23.67 -9.65 -0.36
CA LYS A 122 23.12 -10.20 -1.61
C LYS A 122 21.61 -10.48 -1.55
N VAL A 123 20.89 -9.80 -0.64
CA VAL A 123 19.42 -9.87 -0.51
C VAL A 123 18.71 -8.78 -1.33
N TYR A 124 19.47 -7.82 -1.85
CA TYR A 124 19.01 -6.78 -2.76
C TYR A 124 20.01 -6.61 -3.90
N LYS A 125 19.51 -6.44 -5.13
CA LYS A 125 20.31 -6.18 -6.33
C LYS A 125 19.76 -4.96 -7.04
N THR A 126 20.60 -3.95 -7.24
CA THR A 126 20.28 -2.79 -8.08
C THR A 126 20.61 -3.10 -9.55
N TYR A 127 19.87 -2.46 -10.46
CA TYR A 127 20.15 -2.45 -11.89
C TYR A 127 20.54 -1.05 -12.33
N TRP A 128 19.60 -0.11 -12.30
CA TRP A 128 19.84 1.31 -12.56
C TRP A 128 19.53 2.21 -11.35
N TRP A 129 18.87 1.68 -10.32
CA TRP A 129 18.66 2.44 -9.08
C TRP A 129 19.97 2.67 -8.34
N SER A 130 20.29 3.93 -8.09
CA SER A 130 21.42 4.32 -7.25
C SER A 130 20.96 4.56 -5.81
N PRO A 131 21.70 4.12 -4.78
CA PRO A 131 21.40 4.46 -3.38
C PRO A 131 21.36 5.98 -3.10
N LEU A 132 21.98 6.78 -3.97
CA LEU A 132 21.86 8.24 -3.92
C LEU A 132 20.43 8.71 -4.17
N TYR A 133 19.68 8.03 -5.04
CA TYR A 133 18.26 8.35 -5.26
C TYR A 133 17.45 8.15 -3.99
N THR A 134 17.71 7.09 -3.22
CA THR A 134 17.11 6.87 -1.90
C THR A 134 17.43 8.02 -0.94
N LEU A 135 18.69 8.45 -0.88
CA LEU A 135 19.14 9.54 -0.01
C LEU A 135 18.46 10.87 -0.35
N PHE A 136 18.29 11.17 -1.64
CA PHE A 136 17.70 12.44 -2.10
C PHE A 136 16.17 12.43 -2.12
N LEU A 137 15.52 11.34 -2.53
CA LEU A 137 14.06 11.30 -2.70
C LEU A 137 13.31 11.09 -1.38
N LEU A 138 13.86 10.29 -0.45
CA LEU A 138 13.18 10.01 0.82
C LEU A 138 12.90 11.26 1.67
N PRO A 139 13.81 12.24 1.81
CA PRO A 139 13.50 13.47 2.53
C PRO A 139 12.30 14.23 1.95
N PHE A 140 12.15 14.25 0.62
CA PHE A 140 10.97 14.83 -0.03
C PHE A 140 9.70 14.03 0.24
N TYR A 141 9.78 12.70 0.19
CA TYR A 141 8.66 11.82 0.57
C TYR A 141 8.24 12.05 2.03
N PHE A 142 9.18 12.18 2.97
CA PHE A 142 8.88 12.49 4.37
C PHE A 142 8.26 13.87 4.56
N LYS A 143 8.71 14.88 3.81
CA LYS A 143 8.09 16.21 3.79
C LYS A 143 6.67 16.14 3.23
N TRP A 144 6.46 15.35 2.17
CA TRP A 144 5.14 15.12 1.58
C TRP A 144 4.19 14.43 2.55
N SER A 145 4.64 13.40 3.29
CA SER A 145 3.85 12.75 4.34
C SER A 145 3.37 13.74 5.41
N GLN A 146 4.24 14.64 5.87
CA GLN A 146 3.85 15.65 6.85
C GLN A 146 2.86 16.67 6.28
N PHE A 147 3.09 17.11 5.02
CA PHE A 147 2.13 17.95 4.31
C PHE A 147 0.76 17.27 4.24
N TRP A 148 0.72 16.00 3.85
CA TRP A 148 -0.52 15.23 3.73
C TRP A 148 -1.25 15.09 5.07
N ASP A 149 -0.56 14.71 6.15
CA ASP A 149 -1.19 14.62 7.48
C ASP A 149 -1.76 15.97 7.92
N ARG A 150 -1.06 17.08 7.65
CA ARG A 150 -1.56 18.42 7.97
C ARG A 150 -2.81 18.79 7.18
N GLU A 151 -2.83 18.54 5.87
CA GLU A 151 -3.99 18.86 5.04
C GLU A 151 -5.18 17.93 5.33
N LEU A 152 -4.91 16.70 5.77
CA LEU A 152 -5.92 15.77 6.27
C LEU A 152 -6.55 16.30 7.58
N GLN A 153 -5.75 16.88 8.49
CA GLN A 153 -6.25 17.55 9.70
C GLN A 153 -7.10 18.77 9.36
N LYS A 154 -6.68 19.57 8.37
CA LYS A 154 -7.45 20.71 7.86
C LYS A 154 -8.68 20.31 7.06
N ARG A 155 -8.93 19.01 6.88
CA ARG A 155 -10.07 18.47 6.13
C ARG A 155 -10.15 18.99 4.70
N GLN A 156 -9.00 19.20 4.05
CA GLN A 156 -8.96 19.69 2.67
C GLN A 156 -9.71 18.69 1.74
N PRO A 157 -10.72 19.11 0.95
CA PRO A 157 -11.62 18.19 0.26
C PRO A 157 -10.95 17.18 -0.69
N ALA A 158 -9.95 17.63 -1.46
CA ALA A 158 -9.20 16.77 -2.38
C ALA A 158 -8.33 15.78 -1.61
N VAL A 159 -7.71 16.19 -0.50
CA VAL A 159 -6.94 15.30 0.37
C VAL A 159 -7.83 14.25 1.03
N LEU A 160 -9.04 14.61 1.47
CA LEU A 160 -10.00 13.64 2.01
C LEU A 160 -10.41 12.61 0.95
N PHE A 161 -10.74 13.08 -0.26
CA PHE A 161 -11.14 12.19 -1.35
C PHE A 161 -10.00 11.26 -1.76
N LEU A 162 -8.80 11.79 -1.96
CA LEU A 162 -7.62 11.01 -2.32
C LEU A 162 -7.22 10.04 -1.20
N SER A 163 -7.40 10.42 0.06
CA SER A 163 -7.15 9.51 1.19
C SER A 163 -8.16 8.36 1.23
N LEU A 164 -9.44 8.62 0.89
CA LEU A 164 -10.44 7.56 0.73
C LEU A 164 -10.03 6.61 -0.41
N TYR A 165 -9.67 7.17 -1.56
CA TYR A 165 -9.13 6.42 -2.69
C TYR A 165 -7.95 5.53 -2.28
N PHE A 166 -6.95 6.08 -1.58
CA PHE A 166 -5.78 5.30 -1.14
C PHE A 166 -6.14 4.19 -0.16
N CYS A 167 -7.03 4.43 0.81
CA CYS A 167 -7.50 3.38 1.72
C CYS A 167 -8.14 2.22 0.95
N ILE A 168 -8.98 2.51 -0.05
CA ILE A 168 -9.63 1.47 -0.86
C ILE A 168 -8.60 0.75 -1.73
N TRP A 169 -7.73 1.50 -2.41
CA TRP A 169 -6.76 0.95 -3.35
C TRP A 169 -5.70 0.10 -2.65
N VAL A 170 -5.14 0.56 -1.53
CA VAL A 170 -4.13 -0.19 -0.77
C VAL A 170 -4.71 -1.49 -0.23
N THR A 171 -5.93 -1.45 0.30
CA THR A 171 -6.62 -2.66 0.78
C THR A 171 -6.89 -3.62 -0.38
N GLY A 172 -7.39 -3.13 -1.51
CA GLY A 172 -7.63 -3.95 -2.71
C GLY A 172 -6.33 -4.60 -3.23
N MET A 173 -5.25 -3.84 -3.30
CA MET A 173 -3.93 -4.31 -3.71
C MET A 173 -3.37 -5.40 -2.81
N ASN A 174 -3.48 -5.22 -1.50
CA ASN A 174 -3.03 -6.23 -0.54
C ASN A 174 -3.89 -7.50 -0.62
N THR A 175 -5.20 -7.38 -0.84
CA THR A 175 -6.10 -8.53 -1.07
C THR A 175 -5.69 -9.30 -2.33
N LEU A 176 -5.49 -8.61 -3.46
CA LEU A 176 -5.03 -9.22 -4.71
C LEU A 176 -3.65 -9.88 -4.54
N TYR A 177 -2.75 -9.26 -3.78
CA TYR A 177 -1.45 -9.82 -3.46
C TYR A 177 -1.55 -11.13 -2.66
N VAL A 178 -2.40 -11.17 -1.63
CA VAL A 178 -2.67 -12.39 -0.85
C VAL A 178 -3.26 -13.48 -1.74
N GLN A 179 -4.21 -13.14 -2.62
CA GLN A 179 -4.77 -14.06 -3.61
C GLN A 179 -3.71 -14.60 -4.60
N ALA A 180 -2.78 -13.75 -5.03
CA ALA A 180 -1.66 -14.16 -5.88
C ALA A 180 -0.72 -15.15 -5.15
N MET A 181 -0.51 -14.96 -3.84
CA MET A 181 0.28 -15.88 -3.01
C MET A 181 -0.40 -17.24 -2.83
N THR A 182 -1.72 -17.26 -2.59
CA THR A 182 -2.53 -18.49 -2.47
C THR A 182 -2.82 -19.14 -3.82
N ARG A 183 -2.52 -18.45 -4.93
CA ARG A 183 -2.74 -18.89 -6.32
C ARG A 183 -4.21 -19.00 -6.71
N SER A 184 -5.11 -18.29 -6.04
CA SER A 184 -6.52 -18.27 -6.40
C SER A 184 -6.79 -17.44 -7.67
N TYR A 185 -5.98 -16.41 -7.93
CA TYR A 185 -6.23 -15.44 -9.01
C TYR A 185 -4.97 -15.06 -9.78
N LYS A 186 -5.10 -14.87 -11.10
CA LYS A 186 -4.01 -14.41 -11.97
C LYS A 186 -4.56 -13.55 -13.10
N PHE A 187 -3.89 -12.43 -13.36
CA PHE A 187 -4.19 -11.52 -14.45
C PHE A 187 -3.18 -11.75 -15.57
N GLY A 188 -3.58 -11.58 -16.83
CA GLY A 188 -2.70 -11.73 -17.99
C GLY A 188 -3.37 -11.26 -19.28
N ILE A 189 -2.57 -10.76 -20.23
CA ILE A 189 -3.08 -10.27 -21.52
C ILE A 189 -2.65 -11.28 -22.59
N GLY A 190 -3.59 -11.79 -23.39
CA GLY A 190 -3.33 -12.78 -24.43
C GLY A 190 -3.21 -14.22 -23.89
N SER A 191 -2.49 -15.09 -24.61
CA SER A 191 -2.49 -16.55 -24.39
C SER A 191 -1.55 -17.05 -23.29
N LYS A 192 -0.51 -16.28 -22.91
CA LYS A 192 0.48 -16.70 -21.90
C LYS A 192 0.44 -15.78 -20.69
N HIS A 193 -0.29 -16.19 -19.65
CA HIS A 193 -0.42 -15.40 -18.44
C HIS A 193 0.83 -15.54 -17.60
N THR A 194 1.65 -14.50 -17.49
CA THR A 194 2.88 -14.51 -16.65
C THR A 194 2.64 -13.82 -15.31
N TRP A 195 3.47 -14.13 -14.29
CA TRP A 195 3.41 -13.36 -13.03
C TRP A 195 3.79 -11.89 -13.24
N ARG A 196 4.61 -11.61 -14.25
CA ARG A 196 4.97 -10.26 -14.60
C ARG A 196 3.75 -9.47 -15.08
N GLU A 197 3.01 -10.01 -16.05
CA GLU A 197 1.75 -9.38 -16.51
C GLU A 197 0.77 -9.21 -15.36
N HIS A 198 0.61 -10.22 -14.50
CA HIS A 198 -0.28 -10.09 -13.35
C HIS A 198 0.05 -8.86 -12.51
N PHE A 199 1.31 -8.71 -12.13
CA PHE A 199 1.75 -7.57 -11.31
C PHE A 199 1.90 -6.26 -12.10
N THR A 200 1.77 -6.28 -13.43
CA THR A 200 1.62 -5.06 -14.26
C THR A 200 0.16 -4.63 -14.35
N VAL A 201 -0.76 -5.55 -14.59
CA VAL A 201 -2.17 -5.24 -14.85
C VAL A 201 -2.97 -5.07 -13.56
N ALA A 202 -2.77 -5.95 -12.57
CA ALA A 202 -3.54 -5.95 -11.33
C ALA A 202 -3.47 -4.61 -10.56
N PRO A 203 -2.31 -3.92 -10.45
CA PRO A 203 -2.26 -2.62 -9.81
C PRO A 203 -3.09 -1.54 -10.49
N LEU A 204 -3.04 -1.47 -11.82
CA LEU A 204 -3.82 -0.51 -12.60
C LEU A 204 -5.32 -0.81 -12.49
N PHE A 205 -5.68 -2.08 -12.57
CA PHE A 205 -7.04 -2.52 -12.41
C PHE A 205 -7.60 -2.17 -11.02
N SER A 206 -6.85 -2.49 -9.98
CA SER A 206 -7.24 -2.18 -8.60
C SER A 206 -7.31 -0.67 -8.36
N ALA A 207 -6.41 0.12 -8.97
CA ALA A 207 -6.45 1.57 -8.91
C ALA A 207 -7.74 2.11 -9.54
N PHE A 208 -8.08 1.62 -10.74
CA PHE A 208 -9.31 2.03 -11.43
C PHE A 208 -10.56 1.70 -10.61
N LEU A 209 -10.69 0.47 -10.11
CA LEU A 209 -11.82 0.07 -9.27
C LEU A 209 -11.90 0.89 -7.97
N ALA A 210 -10.76 1.16 -7.33
CA ALA A 210 -10.73 1.95 -6.10
C ALA A 210 -11.18 3.40 -6.34
N LEU A 211 -10.83 3.99 -7.50
CA LEU A 211 -11.27 5.32 -7.88
C LEU A 211 -12.78 5.36 -8.11
N MET A 212 -13.32 4.39 -8.84
CA MET A 212 -14.76 4.26 -9.06
C MET A 212 -15.50 4.09 -7.73
N ALA A 213 -15.04 3.18 -6.87
CA ALA A 213 -15.64 2.96 -5.56
C ALA A 213 -15.58 4.21 -4.66
N ALA A 214 -14.45 4.92 -4.62
CA ALA A 214 -14.32 6.17 -3.89
C ALA A 214 -15.32 7.23 -4.39
N ALA A 215 -15.43 7.39 -5.72
CA ALA A 215 -16.37 8.32 -6.35
C ALA A 215 -17.82 7.95 -6.04
N GLN A 216 -18.21 6.68 -6.20
CA GLN A 216 -19.58 6.21 -5.96
C GLN A 216 -20.00 6.34 -4.50
N ILE A 217 -19.11 6.05 -3.56
CA ILE A 217 -19.40 6.20 -2.13
C ILE A 217 -19.49 7.68 -1.74
N HIS A 218 -18.67 8.53 -2.37
CA HIS A 218 -18.73 9.97 -2.14
C HIS A 218 -20.03 10.60 -2.70
N LEU A 219 -20.42 10.21 -3.92
CA LEU A 219 -21.61 10.74 -4.62
C LEU A 219 -22.93 10.15 -4.11
N PHE A 220 -22.93 8.89 -3.67
CA PHE A 220 -24.15 8.17 -3.24
C PHE A 220 -24.02 7.63 -1.80
N PRO A 221 -24.21 8.44 -0.75
CA PRO A 221 -23.96 8.01 0.63
C PRO A 221 -24.78 6.80 1.12
N ARG A 222 -25.97 6.57 0.54
CA ARG A 222 -26.87 5.45 0.90
C ARG A 222 -26.65 4.22 0.01
N ALA A 223 -26.55 4.43 -1.30
CA ALA A 223 -26.48 3.36 -2.31
C ALA A 223 -25.04 3.05 -2.80
N GLY A 224 -24.05 3.84 -2.40
CA GLY A 224 -22.68 3.78 -2.95
C GLY A 224 -21.98 2.44 -2.73
N VAL A 225 -22.28 1.73 -1.64
CA VAL A 225 -21.77 0.36 -1.41
C VAL A 225 -22.32 -0.61 -2.44
N ILE A 226 -23.63 -0.56 -2.69
CA ILE A 226 -24.30 -1.44 -3.64
C ILE A 226 -23.79 -1.11 -5.05
N SER A 227 -23.73 0.18 -5.39
CA SER A 227 -23.21 0.66 -6.68
C SER A 227 -21.75 0.22 -6.91
N ALA A 228 -20.87 0.39 -5.92
CA ALA A 228 -19.48 -0.05 -6.00
C ALA A 228 -19.35 -1.56 -6.16
N CYS A 229 -20.16 -2.35 -5.44
CA CYS A 229 -20.17 -3.80 -5.58
C CYS A 229 -20.63 -4.24 -6.98
N ILE A 230 -21.73 -3.66 -7.49
CA ILE A 230 -22.24 -3.93 -8.84
C ILE A 230 -21.18 -3.58 -9.89
N THR A 231 -20.55 -2.41 -9.79
CA THR A 231 -19.51 -1.99 -10.72
C THR A 231 -18.29 -2.91 -10.67
N ALA A 232 -17.84 -3.33 -9.49
CA ALA A 232 -16.72 -4.26 -9.37
C ALA A 232 -17.05 -5.61 -10.02
N VAL A 233 -18.24 -6.17 -9.74
CA VAL A 233 -18.70 -7.44 -10.34
C VAL A 233 -18.83 -7.31 -11.86
N ALA A 234 -19.45 -6.24 -12.35
CA ALA A 234 -19.63 -5.98 -13.78
C ALA A 234 -18.28 -5.84 -14.50
N THR A 235 -17.32 -5.16 -13.87
CA THR A 235 -15.98 -4.99 -14.44
C THR A 235 -15.24 -6.32 -14.50
N ASP A 236 -15.30 -7.15 -13.46
CA ASP A 236 -14.71 -8.49 -13.52
C ASP A 236 -15.35 -9.35 -14.63
N VAL A 237 -16.68 -9.24 -14.86
CA VAL A 237 -17.37 -10.02 -15.90
C VAL A 237 -16.89 -9.57 -17.28
N LEU A 238 -16.75 -8.27 -17.48
CA LEU A 238 -16.19 -7.68 -18.69
C LEU A 238 -14.75 -8.16 -18.93
N LEU A 239 -13.92 -8.17 -17.89
CA LEU A 239 -12.52 -8.59 -17.98
C LEU A 239 -12.35 -10.09 -18.26
N MET A 240 -13.25 -10.93 -17.74
CA MET A 240 -13.28 -12.34 -18.11
C MET A 240 -13.74 -12.54 -19.55
N ARG A 241 -14.79 -11.85 -19.99
CA ARG A 241 -15.30 -11.95 -21.37
C ARG A 241 -14.27 -11.52 -22.40
N THR A 242 -13.44 -10.53 -22.06
CA THR A 242 -12.32 -10.06 -22.89
C THR A 242 -11.05 -10.91 -22.75
N GLY A 243 -11.04 -11.90 -21.85
CA GLY A 243 -9.90 -12.80 -21.63
C GLY A 243 -8.70 -12.18 -20.90
N ILE A 244 -8.86 -10.97 -20.34
CA ILE A 244 -7.82 -10.28 -19.55
C ILE A 244 -7.62 -10.93 -18.17
N ILE A 245 -8.64 -11.63 -17.67
CA ILE A 245 -8.56 -12.42 -16.45
C ILE A 245 -8.77 -13.90 -16.81
N HIS A 246 -7.79 -14.74 -16.48
CA HIS A 246 -8.01 -16.19 -16.36
C HIS A 246 -8.05 -16.56 -14.88
N SER A 247 -9.25 -16.82 -14.39
CA SER A 247 -9.45 -17.46 -13.10
C SER A 247 -9.41 -18.98 -13.31
N LYS A 248 -8.92 -19.71 -12.30
CA LYS A 248 -9.07 -21.18 -12.25
C LYS A 248 -10.55 -21.60 -12.10
N TYR A 249 -11.41 -20.65 -11.75
CA TYR A 249 -12.83 -20.83 -11.44
C TYR A 249 -13.70 -19.89 -12.29
N THR A 250 -14.79 -20.41 -12.86
CA THR A 250 -15.68 -19.72 -13.81
C THR A 250 -16.34 -18.46 -13.23
N TYR A 251 -16.57 -18.43 -11.91
CA TYR A 251 -16.68 -17.25 -11.05
C TYR A 251 -16.90 -17.75 -9.62
N PRO A 252 -15.89 -17.75 -8.74
CA PRO A 252 -16.10 -18.28 -7.41
C PRO A 252 -16.98 -17.31 -6.62
N PRO A 253 -18.01 -17.77 -5.89
CA PRO A 253 -18.83 -16.92 -4.99
C PRO A 253 -17.97 -16.16 -3.98
N GLU A 254 -16.77 -16.65 -3.69
CA GLU A 254 -15.71 -16.00 -2.93
C GLU A 254 -15.34 -14.61 -3.46
N ASN A 255 -15.34 -14.40 -4.79
CA ASN A 255 -15.05 -13.09 -5.39
C ASN A 255 -16.18 -12.09 -5.11
N PHE A 256 -17.44 -12.53 -5.16
CA PHE A 256 -18.58 -11.68 -4.84
C PHE A 256 -18.53 -11.25 -3.36
N LEU A 257 -18.26 -12.20 -2.45
CA LEU A 257 -18.06 -11.90 -1.03
C LEU A 257 -16.89 -10.95 -0.80
N GLY A 258 -15.79 -11.12 -1.56
CA GLY A 258 -14.66 -10.21 -1.55
C GLY A 258 -15.03 -8.78 -1.96
N HIS A 259 -15.77 -8.62 -3.06
CA HIS A 259 -16.25 -7.30 -3.52
C HIS A 259 -17.21 -6.66 -2.54
N PHE A 260 -18.14 -7.43 -1.96
CA PHE A 260 -19.05 -6.94 -0.95
C PHE A 260 -18.29 -6.48 0.31
N ALA A 261 -17.34 -7.27 0.80
CA ALA A 261 -16.49 -6.93 1.94
C ALA A 261 -15.67 -5.66 1.66
N MET A 262 -15.10 -5.53 0.46
CA MET A 262 -14.36 -4.34 0.04
C MET A 262 -15.25 -3.10 -0.05
N ALA A 263 -16.44 -3.21 -0.62
CA ALA A 263 -17.40 -2.10 -0.69
C ALA A 263 -17.85 -1.67 0.71
N TRP A 264 -18.05 -2.61 1.63
CA TRP A 264 -18.37 -2.32 3.01
C TRP A 264 -17.21 -1.66 3.76
N ALA A 265 -15.97 -2.17 3.62
CA ALA A 265 -14.77 -1.54 4.17
C ALA A 265 -14.58 -0.11 3.64
N SER A 266 -14.89 0.12 2.36
CA SER A 266 -14.85 1.45 1.75
C SER A 266 -15.83 2.43 2.41
N LYS A 267 -17.03 1.97 2.80
CA LYS A 267 -17.97 2.77 3.61
C LYS A 267 -17.44 3.04 5.01
N LEU A 268 -16.77 2.08 5.65
CA LEU A 268 -16.10 2.32 6.93
C LEU A 268 -15.05 3.43 6.80
N TYR A 269 -14.19 3.36 5.78
CA TYR A 269 -13.18 4.39 5.53
C TYR A 269 -13.83 5.75 5.28
N TYR A 270 -14.91 5.81 4.49
CA TYR A 270 -15.67 7.03 4.29
C TYR A 270 -16.18 7.60 5.62
N MET A 271 -16.71 6.78 6.52
CA MET A 271 -17.15 7.24 7.85
C MET A 271 -15.98 7.76 8.69
N TRP A 272 -14.81 7.12 8.65
CA TRP A 272 -13.63 7.55 9.40
C TRP A 272 -13.08 8.90 8.88
N ILE A 273 -13.15 9.12 7.57
CA ILE A 273 -12.63 10.31 6.91
C ILE A 273 -13.64 11.47 6.99
N TYR A 274 -14.90 11.24 6.61
CA TYR A 274 -15.90 12.30 6.43
C TYR A 274 -16.82 12.50 7.63
N LYS A 275 -17.16 11.46 8.40
CA LYS A 275 -18.11 11.53 9.52
C LYS A 275 -17.46 11.63 10.91
N ARG A 276 -16.23 12.13 11.00
CA ARG A 276 -15.59 12.36 12.29
C ARG A 276 -16.47 13.34 13.11
N THR A 277 -17.00 12.89 14.24
CA THR A 277 -17.82 13.68 15.15
C THR A 277 -17.00 14.79 15.82
N LYS A 278 -17.62 15.95 16.07
CA LYS A 278 -17.05 17.17 16.68
C LYS A 278 -16.29 16.97 18.01
N GLU A 279 -16.42 15.82 18.67
CA GLU A 279 -15.77 15.55 19.96
C GLU A 279 -14.23 15.59 19.90
N THR A 280 -13.63 15.32 18.74
CA THR A 280 -12.16 15.35 18.58
C THR A 280 -11.60 16.73 18.26
N ASP A 281 -12.42 17.64 17.73
CA ASP A 281 -11.99 19.02 17.43
C ASP A 281 -12.02 19.89 18.70
N CYS A 282 -12.92 19.58 19.64
CA CYS A 282 -13.06 20.30 20.90
C CYS A 282 -11.91 20.01 21.90
N SER A 283 -11.28 18.83 21.82
CA SER A 283 -10.14 18.48 22.68
C SER A 283 -8.83 19.12 22.21
N LYS A 284 -8.64 19.31 20.90
CA LYS A 284 -7.48 20.02 20.34
C LYS A 284 -7.55 21.54 20.51
N ALA A 285 -8.74 22.11 20.68
CA ALA A 285 -8.91 23.53 21.00
C ALA A 285 -8.59 23.88 22.47
N ARG A 286 -8.38 22.86 23.33
CA ARG A 286 -8.10 23.01 24.77
C ARG A 286 -6.68 22.62 25.18
N SER A 287 -5.79 22.32 24.22
CA SER A 287 -4.37 21.99 24.42
C SER A 287 -3.48 22.95 23.65
#